data_AF-A0A7V4H1R1-F1
#
_entry.id   AF-A0A7V4H1R1-F1
#
_cell.length_a   1.000
_cell.length_b   1.000
_cell.length_c   1.000
_cell.angle_alpha   90.00
_cell.angle_beta   90.00
_cell.angle_gamma   90.00
#
_symmetry.space_group_name_H-M   'P 1'
#
loop_
_entity.id
_entity.type
_entity.pdbx_description
1 polymer ?
#
loop_
_entity_poly.entity_id
_entity_poly.type
_entity_poly.pdbx_seq_one_letter_code
_entity_poly.pdbx_strand_id
1 'polypeptide(L)'
;MNRAGLFLRRAAVVLAGVTLLVWLLTGAHRGWTQTFVLVEKTDEVTGLTYREYQPRFRPGVDFLGAGLLAAVVFAGVGWTLDRRSSLR
;
A
#
# COMPACT_ATOMS: atom_id res chain seq x y z
N MET A 1 -5.46 21.44 21.27
CA MET A 1 -5.13 20.45 20.21
C MET A 1 -4.34 19.33 20.86
N ASN A 2 -4.84 18.09 20.85
CA ASN A 2 -4.20 16.99 21.55
C ASN A 2 -2.95 16.55 20.80
N ARG A 3 -1.84 16.37 21.50
CA ARG A 3 -0.61 15.82 20.90
C ARG A 3 -0.87 14.45 20.25
N ALA A 4 -1.76 13.65 20.84
CA ALA A 4 -2.19 12.35 20.31
C ALA A 4 -3.01 12.45 19.00
N GLY A 5 -3.98 13.37 18.94
CA GLY A 5 -4.79 13.59 17.73
C GLY A 5 -3.96 14.10 16.56
N LEU A 6 -3.06 15.05 16.84
CA LEU A 6 -2.09 15.54 15.88
C LEU A 6 -1.13 14.44 15.37
N PHE A 7 -0.65 13.57 16.27
CA PHE A 7 0.22 12.46 15.90
C PHE A 7 -0.47 11.49 14.94
N LEU A 8 -1.71 11.07 15.23
CA LEU A 8 -2.48 10.18 14.36
C LEU A 8 -2.71 10.76 12.96
N ARG A 9 -2.96 12.07 12.87
CA ARG A 9 -3.15 12.75 11.58
C ARG A 9 -1.86 12.81 10.77
N ARG A 10 -0.71 13.05 11.42
CA ARG A 10 0.60 12.97 10.76
C ARG A 10 0.89 11.56 10.27
N ALA A 11 0.61 10.55 11.10
CA ALA A 11 0.75 9.15 10.73
C ALA A 11 -0.13 8.79 9.53
N ALA A 12 -1.37 9.30 9.47
CA ALA A 12 -2.25 9.10 8.33
C ALA A 12 -1.67 9.65 7.02
N VAL A 13 -1.12 10.87 7.04
CA VAL A 13 -0.50 11.49 5.85
C VAL A 13 0.73 10.70 5.41
N VAL A 14 1.58 10.31 6.36
CA VAL A 14 2.78 9.50 6.06
C VAL A 14 2.37 8.14 5.49
N LEU A 15 1.39 7.47 6.09
CA LEU A 15 0.90 6.18 5.61
C LEU A 15 0.36 6.28 4.18
N ALA A 16 -0.52 7.25 3.91
CA ALA A 16 -1.06 7.47 2.56
C ALA A 16 0.05 7.76 1.54
N GLY A 17 1.01 8.61 1.90
CA GLY A 17 2.16 8.94 1.05
C GLY A 17 3.04 7.73 0.75
N VAL A 18 3.39 6.95 1.78
CA VAL A 18 4.20 5.73 1.62
C VAL A 18 3.47 4.69 0.79
N THR A 19 2.18 4.45 1.04
CA THR A 19 1.37 3.51 0.25
C THR A 19 1.33 3.92 -1.22
N LEU A 20 1.09 5.21 -1.51
CA LEU A 20 1.09 5.73 -2.88
C LEU A 20 2.45 5.57 -3.54
N LEU A 21 3.54 5.93 -2.85
CA LEU A 21 4.90 5.80 -3.37
C LEU A 21 5.25 4.34 -3.68
N VAL A 22 4.94 3.41 -2.78
CA VAL A 22 5.19 1.98 -3.00
C VAL A 22 4.41 1.48 -4.21
N TRP A 23 3.12 1.82 -4.33
CA TRP A 23 2.30 1.43 -5.47
C TRP A 23 2.83 2.00 -6.79
N LEU A 24 3.23 3.27 -6.83
CA LEU A 24 3.82 3.89 -8.01
C LEU A 24 5.16 3.25 -8.41
N LEU A 25 6.09 3.09 -7.46
CA LEU A 25 7.44 2.57 -7.71
C LEU A 25 7.45 1.09 -8.13
N THR A 26 6.46 0.32 -7.72
CA THR A 26 6.33 -1.10 -8.10
C THR A 26 5.57 -1.32 -9.41
N GLY A 27 5.21 -0.23 -10.11
CA GLY A 27 4.68 -0.27 -11.47
C GLY A 27 3.20 0.10 -11.59
N ALA A 28 2.59 0.66 -10.55
CA ALA A 28 1.20 1.13 -10.55
C ALA A 28 0.22 0.06 -11.07
N HIS A 29 0.36 -1.16 -10.55
CA HIS A 29 -0.44 -2.29 -11.03
C HIS A 29 -1.93 -2.03 -10.76
N ARG A 30 -2.71 -1.93 -11.84
CA ARG A 30 -4.16 -1.69 -11.79
C ARG A 30 -4.99 -2.97 -11.54
N GLY A 31 -4.34 -4.12 -11.45
CA GLY A 31 -4.97 -5.39 -11.06
C GLY A 31 -4.88 -5.63 -9.55
N TRP A 32 -5.15 -6.87 -9.15
CA TRP A 32 -5.01 -7.32 -7.76
C TRP A 32 -3.54 -7.55 -7.40
N THR A 33 -3.22 -7.46 -6.11
CA THR A 33 -1.87 -7.72 -5.60
C THR A 33 -1.39 -9.11 -6.00
N GLN A 34 -0.19 -9.17 -6.58
CA GLN A 34 0.47 -10.41 -6.98
C GLN A 34 1.75 -10.61 -6.17
N THR A 35 1.96 -11.81 -5.64
CA THR A 35 3.21 -12.22 -4.97
C THR A 35 4.08 -13.10 -5.86
N PHE A 36 3.49 -13.70 -6.89
CA PHE A 36 4.17 -14.49 -7.91
C PHE A 36 3.77 -13.99 -9.29
N VAL A 37 4.73 -13.93 -10.20
CA VAL A 37 4.50 -13.61 -11.60
C VAL A 37 4.98 -14.75 -12.46
N LEU A 38 4.20 -15.07 -13.49
CA LEU A 38 4.57 -16.03 -14.51
C LEU A 38 5.62 -15.36 -15.42
N VAL A 39 6.82 -15.91 -15.46
CA VAL A 39 7.89 -15.45 -16.36
C VAL A 39 8.17 -16.56 -17.35
N GLU A 40 8.07 -16.24 -18.64
CA GLU A 40 8.51 -17.15 -19.70
C GLU A 40 10.03 -17.08 -19.77
N LYS A 41 10.68 -18.20 -19.47
CA LYS A 41 12.13 -18.39 -19.62
C LYS A 41 12.40 -19.33 -20.78
N THR A 42 13.50 -19.08 -21.47
CA THR A 42 14.01 -19.98 -22.49
C THR A 42 15.18 -20.73 -21.90
N ASP A 43 15.13 -22.06 -21.96
CA ASP A 43 16.25 -22.90 -21.57
C ASP A 43 17.41 -22.74 -22.55
N GLU A 44 18.61 -22.45 -22.05
CA GLU A 44 19.77 -22.10 -22.87
C GLU A 44 20.35 -23.31 -23.64
N VAL A 45 20.09 -24.53 -23.17
CA VAL A 45 20.63 -25.76 -23.75
C VAL A 45 19.68 -26.32 -24.82
N THR A 46 18.38 -26.30 -24.53
CA THR A 46 17.35 -26.91 -25.38
C THR A 46 16.60 -25.90 -26.24
N GLY A 47 16.67 -24.60 -25.91
CA GLY A 47 15.91 -23.54 -26.59
C GLY A 47 14.41 -23.57 -26.32
N LEU A 48 13.95 -24.41 -25.38
CA LEU A 48 12.53 -24.55 -25.06
C LEU A 48 12.07 -23.43 -24.14
N THR A 49 10.93 -22.82 -24.47
CA THR A 49 10.25 -21.86 -23.58
C THR A 49 9.45 -22.59 -22.52
N TYR A 50 9.75 -22.32 -21.25
CA TYR A 50 8.99 -22.81 -20.11
C TYR A 50 8.49 -21.64 -19.25
N ARG A 51 7.42 -21.88 -18.50
CA ARG A 51 6.81 -20.90 -17.61
C ARG A 51 7.26 -21.16 -16.18
N GLU A 52 7.96 -20.20 -15.59
CA GLU A 52 8.42 -20.26 -14.21
C GLU A 52 7.69 -19.23 -13.37
N TYR A 53 7.14 -19.64 -12.23
CA TYR A 53 6.61 -18.71 -11.24
C TYR A 53 7.77 -18.09 -10.48
N GLN A 54 8.00 -16.80 -10.69
CA GLN A 54 9.01 -16.07 -9.94
C GLN A 54 8.36 -15.25 -8.82
N PRO A 55 8.94 -15.26 -7.60
CA PRO A 55 8.47 -14.41 -6.51
C PRO A 55 8.71 -12.94 -6.89
N ARG A 56 7.61 -12.19 -7.05
CA ARG A 56 7.66 -10.76 -7.35
C ARG A 56 6.43 -10.09 -6.77
N PHE A 57 6.65 -9.26 -5.77
CA PHE A 57 5.59 -8.46 -5.18
C PHE A 57 5.20 -7.31 -6.11
N ARG A 58 3.95 -7.34 -6.59
CA ARG A 58 3.31 -6.26 -7.34
C ARG A 58 2.03 -5.86 -6.60
N PRO A 59 2.08 -4.83 -5.73
CA PRO A 59 0.91 -4.36 -5.03
C PRO A 59 -0.12 -3.83 -6.02
N GLY A 60 -1.35 -4.31 -5.89
CA GLY A 60 -2.47 -3.95 -6.73
C GLY A 60 -3.27 -2.77 -6.18
N VAL A 61 -4.44 -2.55 -6.78
CA VAL A 61 -5.38 -1.51 -6.34
C VAL A 61 -6.00 -1.84 -4.98
N ASP A 62 -6.06 -3.12 -4.61
CA ASP A 62 -6.48 -3.59 -3.30
C ASP A 62 -5.50 -3.17 -2.20
N PHE A 63 -4.19 -3.27 -2.45
CA PHE A 63 -3.17 -2.79 -1.52
C PHE A 63 -3.24 -1.26 -1.37
N LEU A 64 -3.36 -0.56 -2.50
CA LEU A 64 -3.53 0.90 -2.51
C LEU A 64 -4.78 1.31 -1.73
N GLY A 65 -5.92 0.69 -2.04
CA GLY A 65 -7.21 0.95 -1.40
C GLY A 65 -7.17 0.68 0.09
N ALA A 66 -6.61 -0.46 0.51
CA ALA A 66 -6.47 -0.82 1.92
C ALA A 66 -5.60 0.20 2.68
N GLY A 67 -4.46 0.62 2.12
CA GLY A 67 -3.59 1.60 2.76
C GLY A 67 -4.22 2.99 2.84
N LEU A 68 -4.93 3.43 1.81
CA LEU A 68 -5.66 4.71 1.83
C LEU A 68 -6.84 4.67 2.81
N LEU A 69 -7.59 3.57 2.88
CA LEU A 69 -8.65 3.39 3.88
C LEU A 69 -8.10 3.44 5.30
N ALA A 70 -6.98 2.77 5.56
CA ALA A 70 -6.31 2.85 6.86
C ALA A 70 -5.91 4.28 7.21
N ALA A 71 -5.37 5.05 6.25
CA ALA A 71 -5.05 6.46 6.46
C ALA A 71 -6.29 7.30 6.80
N VAL A 72 -7.42 7.09 6.10
CA VAL A 72 -8.69 7.78 6.41
C VAL A 72 -9.16 7.46 7.83
N VAL A 73 -9.09 6.19 8.24
CA VAL A 73 -9.45 5.78 9.61
C VAL A 73 -8.57 6.49 10.64
N PHE A 74 -7.25 6.52 10.44
CA PHE A 74 -6.33 7.19 11.36
C PHE A 74 -6.61 8.70 11.47
N ALA A 75 -6.89 9.36 10.34
CA ALA A 75 -7.25 10.76 10.31
C ALA A 75 -8.58 11.02 11.05
N GLY A 76 -9.59 10.18 10.83
CA GLY A 76 -10.90 10.28 11.49
C GLY A 76 -10.83 10.07 13.00
N VAL A 77 -10.04 9.10 13.46
CA VAL A 77 -9.80 8.88 14.89
C VAL A 77 -9.06 10.08 15.49
N GLY A 78 -8.02 10.57 14.83
CA GLY A 78 -7.29 11.76 15.27
C GLY A 78 -8.20 12.99 15.45
N TRP A 79 -9.09 13.23 14.48
CA TRP A 79 -10.07 14.32 14.55
C TRP A 79 -11.07 14.15 15.69
N THR A 80 -11.56 12.93 15.90
CA THR A 80 -12.50 12.63 17.00
C THR A 80 -11.87 12.86 18.37
N LEU A 81 -10.59 12.51 18.53
CA LEU A 81 -9.83 12.74 19.77
C LEU A 81 -9.58 14.23 20.03
N ASP A 82 -9.24 15.01 18.99
CA ASP A 82 -9.09 16.46 19.10
C ASP A 82 -10.43 17.12 19.50
N ARG A 83 -11.55 16.71 18.89
CA ARG A 83 -12.89 17.24 19.20
C ARG A 83 -13.33 16.93 20.63
N ARG A 84 -13.00 15.76 21.17
CA ARG A 84 -13.32 15.42 22.58
C ARG A 84 -12.53 16.26 23.57
N SER A 85 -11.31 16.69 23.24
CA SER A 85 -10.53 17.57 24.14
C SER A 85 -10.95 19.02 24.16
N SER A 86 -11.62 19.52 23.11
CA SER A 86 -12.07 20.92 23.09
C SER A 86 -13.38 21.14 23.86
N LEU A 87 -14.07 20.06 24.24
CA LEU A 87 -15.34 20.08 24.96
C LEU A 87 -15.19 19.84 26.47
N ARG A 88 -13.96 19.54 26.93
CA ARG A 88 -13.59 19.45 28.35
C ARG A 88 -12.76 20.65 28.71
#